data_AF-A0A8J5M9Z1-F1
#
_entry.id   AF-A0A8J5M9Z1-F1
#
_cell.length_a   1.000
_cell.length_b   1.000
_cell.length_c   1.000
_cell.angle_alpha   90.00
_cell.angle_beta   90.00
_cell.angle_gamma   90.00
#
_symmetry.space_group_name_H-M   'P 1'
#
loop_
_entity.id
_entity.type
_entity.pdbx_description
1 polymer ?
#
loop_
_entity_poly.entity_id
_entity_poly.type
_entity_poly.pdbx_seq_one_letter_code
_entity_poly.pdbx_strand_id
1 'polypeptide(L)'
;MDTPPSIRRQYASPPRESSDQRRRRLANRRAAKYRHFRSLASASDPVVELQRQQNTRRQRERRSLLDNEARDRLRAQNRRRQQLRRQNLSDRAKAEICQKQRERQRERRQTLDNEAREELRARERLRVRRRRRQLKRQQELDEEDTLLPVQLQLLQPLVTDRDRLPQLRLAPELPTLRQHQEQQRQREMQNRLPFGGDEAHDDLVAACDPATAAVLDTRAGKCHVSGVTYGC
;
A
#
# COMPACT_ATOMS: atom_id res chain seq x y z
N MET A 1 -9.42 -27.43 -19.15
CA MET A 1 -10.70 -27.94 -18.62
C MET A 1 -11.56 -28.34 -19.79
N ASP A 2 -11.67 -29.64 -20.01
CA ASP A 2 -12.55 -30.12 -21.05
C ASP A 2 -13.99 -29.83 -20.66
N THR A 3 -14.78 -29.49 -21.66
CA THR A 3 -16.20 -29.20 -21.45
C THR A 3 -16.88 -30.51 -21.11
N PRO A 4 -17.68 -30.59 -20.03
CA PRO A 4 -18.47 -31.79 -19.74
C PRO A 4 -19.25 -32.24 -20.99
N PRO A 5 -19.32 -33.54 -21.28
CA PRO A 5 -19.91 -34.06 -22.51
C PRO A 5 -21.38 -33.64 -22.68
N SER A 6 -22.14 -33.53 -21.59
CA SER A 6 -23.50 -32.98 -21.58
C SER A 6 -23.56 -31.56 -22.15
N ILE A 7 -22.70 -30.66 -21.66
CA ILE A 7 -22.59 -29.27 -22.11
C ILE A 7 -22.04 -29.21 -23.55
N ARG A 8 -21.15 -30.12 -23.96
CA ARG A 8 -20.65 -30.18 -25.35
C ARG A 8 -21.79 -30.48 -26.33
N ARG A 9 -22.65 -31.43 -26.00
CA ARG A 9 -23.77 -31.86 -26.83
C ARG A 9 -24.84 -30.77 -26.89
N GLN A 10 -25.25 -30.22 -25.74
CA GLN A 10 -26.27 -29.17 -25.65
C GLN A 10 -25.94 -27.89 -26.41
N TYR A 11 -24.66 -27.53 -26.51
CA TYR A 11 -24.20 -26.31 -27.17
C TYR A 11 -23.31 -26.61 -28.40
N ALA A 12 -23.57 -27.73 -29.08
CA ALA A 12 -22.93 -28.05 -30.36
C ALA A 12 -23.21 -26.97 -31.41
N SER A 13 -22.30 -26.79 -32.37
CA SER A 13 -22.47 -25.74 -33.40
C SER A 13 -23.52 -26.18 -34.43
N PRO A 14 -24.60 -25.41 -34.64
CA PRO A 14 -25.56 -25.67 -35.71
C PRO A 14 -24.94 -25.38 -37.09
N PRO A 15 -25.38 -26.05 -38.17
CA PRO A 15 -24.82 -25.89 -39.52
C PRO A 15 -24.97 -24.48 -40.14
N ARG A 16 -26.00 -23.71 -39.76
CA ARG A 16 -26.28 -22.37 -40.32
C ARG A 16 -26.54 -21.34 -39.21
N GLU A 17 -25.55 -21.19 -38.33
CA GLU A 17 -25.63 -20.27 -37.19
C GLU A 17 -25.23 -18.84 -37.59
N SER A 18 -26.05 -17.84 -37.24
CA SER A 18 -25.68 -16.43 -37.41
C SER A 18 -24.61 -15.98 -36.40
N SER A 19 -23.95 -14.84 -36.64
CA SER A 19 -22.94 -14.31 -35.71
C SER A 19 -23.51 -14.06 -34.32
N ASP A 20 -24.74 -13.54 -34.22
CA ASP A 20 -25.43 -13.31 -32.95
C ASP A 20 -25.85 -14.58 -32.23
N GLN A 21 -26.38 -15.55 -32.98
CA GLN A 21 -26.72 -16.86 -32.42
C GLN A 21 -25.47 -17.55 -31.86
N ARG A 22 -24.34 -17.45 -32.58
CA ARG A 22 -23.04 -17.94 -32.14
C ARG A 22 -22.57 -17.26 -30.87
N ARG A 23 -22.68 -15.92 -30.79
CA ARG A 23 -22.35 -15.16 -29.57
C ARG A 23 -23.17 -15.66 -28.38
N ARG A 24 -24.49 -15.77 -28.54
CA ARG A 24 -25.41 -16.25 -27.50
C ARG A 24 -25.12 -17.68 -27.07
N ARG A 25 -24.93 -18.60 -28.02
CA ARG A 25 -24.59 -20.01 -27.73
C ARG A 25 -23.28 -20.13 -26.98
N LEU A 26 -22.22 -19.43 -27.41
CA LEU A 26 -20.93 -19.47 -26.73
C LEU A 26 -21.01 -18.85 -25.34
N ALA A 27 -21.77 -17.76 -25.16
CA ALA A 27 -22.03 -17.18 -23.84
C ALA A 27 -22.76 -18.18 -22.92
N ASN A 28 -23.84 -18.80 -23.40
CA ASN A 28 -24.60 -19.79 -22.64
C ASN A 28 -23.76 -21.04 -22.31
N ARG A 29 -22.94 -21.51 -23.26
CA ARG A 29 -21.98 -22.60 -23.04
C ARG A 29 -20.96 -22.24 -21.95
N ARG A 30 -20.43 -21.02 -21.96
CA ARG A 30 -19.52 -20.53 -20.90
C ARG A 30 -20.22 -20.44 -19.55
N ALA A 31 -21.45 -19.94 -19.50
CA ALA A 31 -22.25 -19.85 -18.28
C ALA A 31 -22.60 -21.24 -17.71
N ALA A 32 -22.98 -22.19 -18.56
CA ALA A 32 -23.23 -23.58 -18.17
C ALA A 32 -21.97 -24.24 -17.60
N LYS A 33 -20.81 -24.06 -18.26
CA LYS A 33 -19.52 -24.51 -17.71
C LYS A 33 -19.24 -23.90 -16.34
N TYR A 34 -19.41 -22.59 -16.22
CA TYR A 34 -19.14 -21.88 -14.96
C TYR A 34 -20.02 -22.42 -13.84
N ARG A 35 -21.34 -22.58 -14.07
CA ARG A 35 -22.27 -23.17 -13.09
C ARG A 35 -21.84 -24.56 -12.66
N HIS A 36 -21.52 -25.44 -13.61
CA HIS A 36 -21.05 -26.80 -13.34
C HIS A 36 -19.75 -26.83 -12.52
N PHE A 37 -18.74 -26.04 -12.89
CA PHE A 37 -17.49 -26.04 -12.13
C PHE A 37 -17.61 -25.30 -10.79
N ARG A 38 -18.51 -24.34 -10.67
CA ARG A 38 -18.79 -23.66 -9.39
C ARG A 38 -19.49 -24.58 -8.41
N SER A 39 -20.45 -25.40 -8.85
CA SER A 39 -21.12 -26.38 -7.98
C SER A 39 -20.15 -27.45 -7.48
N LEU A 40 -19.18 -27.86 -8.32
CA LEU A 40 -18.11 -28.77 -7.89
C LEU A 40 -17.20 -28.10 -6.86
N ALA A 41 -16.82 -26.83 -7.04
CA ALA A 41 -15.91 -26.15 -6.13
C ALA A 41 -16.49 -25.82 -4.74
N SER A 42 -17.82 -25.78 -4.60
CA SER A 42 -18.51 -25.58 -3.31
C SER A 42 -18.67 -26.87 -2.51
N ALA A 43 -18.65 -28.02 -3.16
CA ALA A 43 -18.47 -29.28 -2.47
C ALA A 43 -16.96 -29.39 -2.16
N SER A 44 -16.59 -29.75 -0.92
CA SER A 44 -15.20 -30.07 -0.56
C SER A 44 -14.78 -31.40 -1.20
N ASP A 45 -14.86 -31.45 -2.53
CA ASP A 45 -14.78 -32.65 -3.33
C ASP A 45 -13.29 -32.93 -3.65
N PRO A 46 -12.76 -34.11 -3.25
CA PRO A 46 -11.39 -34.51 -3.57
C PRO A 46 -11.07 -34.44 -5.08
N VAL A 47 -12.08 -34.56 -5.95
CA VAL A 47 -11.94 -34.43 -7.40
C VAL A 47 -11.51 -33.01 -7.81
N VAL A 48 -12.01 -31.97 -7.14
CA VAL A 48 -11.64 -30.58 -7.43
C VAL A 48 -10.20 -30.29 -7.03
N GLU A 49 -9.76 -30.85 -5.89
CA GLU A 49 -8.39 -30.64 -5.42
C GLU A 49 -7.38 -31.38 -6.30
N LEU A 50 -7.65 -32.63 -6.68
CA LEU A 50 -6.85 -33.36 -7.66
C LEU A 50 -6.77 -32.59 -8.99
N GLN A 51 -7.88 -32.01 -9.43
CA GLN A 51 -7.92 -31.20 -10.63
C GLN A 51 -7.10 -29.90 -10.51
N ARG A 52 -7.10 -29.23 -9.35
CA ARG A 52 -6.23 -28.07 -9.10
C ARG A 52 -4.75 -28.45 -9.13
N GLN A 53 -4.40 -29.59 -8.56
CA GLN A 53 -3.03 -30.13 -8.59
C GLN A 53 -2.59 -30.42 -10.03
N GLN A 54 -3.43 -31.10 -10.83
CA GLN A 54 -3.13 -31.36 -12.24
C GLN A 54 -2.97 -30.07 -13.06
N ASN A 55 -3.82 -29.06 -12.83
CA ASN A 55 -3.68 -27.76 -13.52
C ASN A 55 -2.40 -27.03 -13.13
N THR A 56 -2.04 -27.07 -11.85
CA THR A 56 -0.77 -26.54 -11.34
C THR A 56 0.40 -27.24 -12.01
N ARG A 57 0.37 -28.58 -12.09
CA ARG A 57 1.40 -29.38 -12.76
C ARG A 57 1.55 -29.00 -14.24
N ARG A 58 0.44 -29.02 -15.00
CA ARG A 58 0.44 -28.60 -16.42
C ARG A 58 0.94 -27.17 -16.61
N GLN A 59 0.63 -26.26 -15.68
CA GLN A 59 1.13 -24.89 -15.74
C GLN A 59 2.64 -24.82 -15.48
N ARG A 60 3.17 -25.61 -14.55
CA ARG A 60 4.62 -25.71 -14.28
C ARG A 60 5.34 -26.27 -15.49
N GLU A 61 4.86 -27.37 -16.07
CA GLU A 61 5.41 -27.99 -17.28
C GLU A 61 5.42 -26.99 -18.46
N ARG A 62 4.31 -26.27 -18.70
CA ARG A 62 4.30 -25.23 -19.74
C ARG A 62 5.31 -24.12 -19.48
N ARG A 63 5.56 -23.75 -18.21
CA ARG A 63 6.53 -22.71 -17.84
C ARG A 63 7.98 -23.19 -17.94
N SER A 64 8.25 -24.48 -17.67
CA SER A 64 9.59 -25.04 -17.79
C SER A 64 10.05 -25.14 -19.24
N LEU A 65 9.11 -25.32 -20.17
CA LEU A 65 9.39 -25.35 -21.61
C LEU A 65 9.57 -23.97 -22.26
N LEU A 66 9.43 -22.86 -21.49
CA LEU A 66 9.63 -21.53 -22.04
C LEU A 66 11.13 -21.18 -22.15
N ASP A 67 11.53 -20.73 -23.33
CA ASP A 67 12.82 -20.08 -23.54
C ASP A 67 12.94 -18.77 -22.74
N ASN A 68 14.16 -18.23 -22.67
CA ASN A 68 14.44 -17.00 -21.92
C ASN A 68 13.65 -15.79 -22.48
N GLU A 69 13.55 -15.67 -23.80
CA GLU A 69 12.87 -14.56 -24.46
C GLU A 69 11.36 -14.56 -24.19
N ALA A 70 10.69 -15.71 -24.31
CA ALA A 70 9.28 -15.85 -23.96
C ALA A 70 9.04 -15.61 -22.47
N ARG A 71 9.96 -16.04 -21.59
CA ARG A 71 9.88 -15.71 -20.16
C ARG A 71 9.93 -14.21 -19.92
N ASP A 72 10.80 -13.48 -20.61
CA ASP A 72 10.91 -12.04 -20.45
C ASP A 72 9.74 -11.27 -21.06
N ARG A 73 9.22 -11.69 -22.21
CA ARG A 73 7.95 -11.17 -22.77
C ARG A 73 6.79 -11.37 -21.80
N LEU A 74 6.67 -12.55 -21.19
CA LEU A 74 5.64 -12.85 -20.19
C LEU A 74 5.80 -11.99 -18.93
N ARG A 75 7.04 -11.79 -18.44
CA ARG A 75 7.32 -10.91 -17.30
C ARG A 75 6.96 -9.45 -17.63
N ALA A 76 7.30 -8.96 -18.82
CA ALA A 76 6.96 -7.62 -19.27
C ALA A 76 5.44 -7.41 -19.36
N GLN A 77 4.71 -8.36 -19.93
CA GLN A 77 3.24 -8.31 -19.98
C GLN A 77 2.62 -8.31 -18.57
N ASN A 78 3.14 -9.13 -17.66
CA ASN A 78 2.68 -9.14 -16.27
C ASN A 78 2.97 -7.83 -15.54
N ARG A 79 4.12 -7.19 -15.79
CA ARG A 79 4.43 -5.85 -15.26
C ARG A 79 3.42 -4.81 -15.75
N ARG A 80 3.13 -4.77 -17.06
CA ARG A 80 2.14 -3.86 -17.65
C ARG A 80 0.75 -4.07 -17.08
N ARG A 81 0.28 -5.32 -17.00
CA ARG A 81 -1.01 -5.67 -16.40
C ARG A 81 -1.10 -5.23 -14.94
N GLN A 82 -0.03 -5.42 -14.17
CA GLN A 82 0.02 -5.04 -12.76
C GLN A 82 0.05 -3.52 -12.58
N GLN A 83 0.70 -2.78 -13.48
CA GLN A 83 0.67 -1.31 -13.50
C GLN A 83 -0.74 -0.79 -13.76
N LEU A 84 -1.40 -1.28 -14.83
CA LEU A 84 -2.80 -0.94 -15.13
C LEU A 84 -3.73 -1.25 -13.96
N ARG A 85 -3.56 -2.43 -13.35
CA ARG A 85 -4.32 -2.79 -12.15
C ARG A 85 -4.10 -1.78 -11.01
N ARG A 86 -2.86 -1.34 -10.77
CA ARG A 86 -2.53 -0.38 -9.70
C ARG A 86 -3.09 1.02 -9.97
N GLN A 87 -3.09 1.45 -11.24
CA GLN A 87 -3.67 2.72 -11.65
C GLN A 87 -5.18 2.74 -11.38
N ASN A 88 -5.86 1.63 -11.64
CA ASN A 88 -7.31 1.51 -11.47
C ASN A 88 -7.74 1.08 -10.05
N LEU A 89 -6.86 1.15 -9.05
CA LEU A 89 -7.25 0.89 -7.65
C LEU A 89 -7.88 2.12 -7.01
N SER A 90 -8.95 1.92 -6.25
CA SER A 90 -9.45 2.94 -5.33
C SER A 90 -8.47 3.18 -4.18
N ASP A 91 -8.52 4.36 -3.57
CA ASP A 91 -7.61 4.70 -2.48
C ASP A 91 -7.82 3.82 -1.24
N ARG A 92 -9.06 3.41 -0.97
CA ARG A 92 -9.36 2.38 0.03
C ARG A 92 -8.62 1.07 -0.27
N ALA A 93 -8.68 0.58 -1.50
CA ALA A 93 -8.00 -0.66 -1.88
C ALA A 93 -6.46 -0.51 -1.82
N LYS A 94 -5.93 0.67 -2.16
CA LYS A 94 -4.50 0.97 -1.98
C LYS A 94 -4.11 0.93 -0.50
N ALA A 95 -4.91 1.54 0.38
CA ALA A 95 -4.67 1.54 1.82
C ALA A 95 -4.67 0.11 2.41
N GLU A 96 -5.67 -0.71 2.04
CA GLU A 96 -5.73 -2.12 2.46
C GLU A 96 -4.50 -2.93 1.99
N ILE A 97 -4.02 -2.69 0.75
CA ILE A 97 -2.81 -3.33 0.25
C ILE A 97 -1.58 -2.88 1.05
N CYS A 98 -1.46 -1.59 1.35
CA CYS A 98 -0.37 -1.04 2.16
C CYS A 98 -0.38 -1.63 3.58
N GLN A 99 -1.56 -1.72 4.20
CA GLN A 99 -1.72 -2.33 5.52
C GLN A 99 -1.27 -3.80 5.50
N LYS A 100 -1.78 -4.62 4.58
CA LYS A 100 -1.38 -6.03 4.41
C LYS A 100 0.11 -6.20 4.11
N GLN A 101 0.75 -5.22 3.47
CA GLN A 101 2.19 -5.24 3.26
C GLN A 101 2.96 -4.96 4.56
N ARG A 102 2.51 -4.00 5.36
CA ARG A 102 3.08 -3.69 6.67
C ARG A 102 2.95 -4.87 7.63
N GLU A 103 1.78 -5.50 7.70
CA GLU A 103 1.51 -6.68 8.52
C GLU A 103 2.45 -7.83 8.14
N ARG A 104 2.49 -8.23 6.87
CA ARG A 104 3.43 -9.27 6.41
C ARG A 104 4.90 -8.92 6.64
N GLN A 105 5.26 -7.64 6.62
CA GLN A 105 6.63 -7.22 6.95
C GLN A 105 6.91 -7.35 8.45
N ARG A 106 5.93 -7.06 9.32
CA ARG A 106 6.04 -7.28 10.77
C ARG A 106 6.16 -8.77 11.08
N GLU A 107 5.31 -9.61 10.52
CA GLU A 107 5.36 -11.08 10.67
C GLU A 107 6.71 -11.65 10.22
N ARG A 108 7.20 -11.23 9.04
CA ARG A 108 8.53 -11.64 8.57
C ARG A 108 9.61 -11.23 9.55
N ARG A 109 9.57 -10.02 10.11
CA ARG A 109 10.57 -9.54 11.07
C ARG A 109 10.50 -10.26 12.41
N GLN A 110 9.31 -10.65 12.86
CA GLN A 110 9.12 -11.42 14.09
C GLN A 110 9.74 -12.81 13.97
N THR A 111 9.64 -13.44 12.79
CA THR A 111 10.16 -14.78 12.50
C THR A 111 11.66 -14.82 12.17
N LEU A 112 12.34 -13.66 12.07
CA LEU A 112 13.79 -13.62 11.88
C LEU A 112 14.53 -14.04 13.15
N ASP A 113 15.61 -14.79 12.97
CA ASP A 113 16.63 -15.04 13.97
C ASP A 113 17.47 -13.77 14.25
N ASN A 114 18.32 -13.84 15.28
CA ASN A 114 19.13 -12.70 15.71
C ASN A 114 20.17 -12.28 14.66
N GLU A 115 20.74 -13.22 13.93
CA GLU A 115 21.72 -12.96 12.87
C GLU A 115 21.08 -12.20 11.71
N ALA A 116 19.95 -12.67 11.16
CA ALA A 116 19.25 -11.97 10.09
C ALA A 116 18.71 -10.60 10.54
N ARG A 117 18.37 -10.43 11.83
CA ARG A 117 18.01 -9.11 12.39
C ARG A 117 19.19 -8.15 12.37
N GLU A 118 20.39 -8.61 12.75
CA GLU A 118 21.60 -7.79 12.69
C GLU A 118 22.01 -7.46 11.25
N GLU A 119 21.90 -8.40 10.31
CA GLU A 119 22.14 -8.13 8.89
C GLU A 119 21.21 -7.04 8.34
N LEU A 120 19.92 -7.07 8.71
CA LEU A 120 18.97 -6.02 8.35
C LEU A 120 19.37 -4.66 8.93
N ARG A 121 19.81 -4.62 10.20
CA ARG A 121 20.30 -3.40 10.85
C ARG A 121 21.57 -2.88 10.15
N ALA A 122 22.52 -3.76 9.84
CA ALA A 122 23.76 -3.42 9.15
C ALA A 122 23.49 -2.89 7.73
N ARG A 123 22.57 -3.52 6.99
CA ARG A 123 22.16 -3.05 5.67
C ARG A 123 21.49 -1.68 5.73
N GLU A 124 20.67 -1.41 6.73
CA GLU A 124 20.06 -0.10 6.91
C GLU A 124 21.09 0.97 7.29
N ARG A 125 22.04 0.64 8.19
CA ARG A 125 23.19 1.52 8.50
C ARG A 125 23.97 1.87 7.24
N LEU A 126 24.24 0.90 6.37
CA LEU A 126 24.93 1.12 5.10
C LEU A 126 24.13 2.03 4.16
N ARG A 127 22.80 1.82 4.05
CA ARG A 127 21.91 2.65 3.24
C ARG A 127 21.92 4.11 3.72
N VAL A 128 21.78 4.33 5.03
CA VAL A 128 21.84 5.67 5.63
C VAL A 128 23.20 6.31 5.36
N ARG A 129 24.30 5.57 5.53
CA ARG A 129 25.66 6.06 5.24
C ARG A 129 25.83 6.46 3.78
N ARG A 130 25.33 5.65 2.83
CA ARG A 130 25.35 5.98 1.38
C ARG A 130 24.54 7.24 1.08
N ARG A 131 23.32 7.36 1.64
CA ARG A 131 22.45 8.53 1.45
C ARG A 131 23.11 9.80 2.01
N ARG A 132 23.70 9.75 3.20
CA ARG A 132 24.43 10.89 3.79
C ARG A 132 25.59 11.34 2.92
N ARG A 133 26.37 10.40 2.35
CA ARG A 133 27.46 10.72 1.42
C ARG A 133 26.97 11.34 0.11
N GLN A 134 25.80 10.93 -0.37
CA GLN A 134 25.18 11.54 -1.57
C GLN A 134 24.70 12.96 -1.27
N LEU A 135 24.03 13.18 -0.14
CA LEU A 135 23.58 14.50 0.29
C LEU A 135 24.76 15.44 0.53
N LYS A 136 25.85 14.99 1.18
CA LYS A 136 27.05 15.80 1.38
C LYS A 136 27.67 16.22 0.04
N ARG A 137 27.75 15.30 -0.93
CA ARG A 137 28.23 15.64 -2.29
C ARG A 137 27.33 16.62 -3.02
N GLN A 138 26.01 16.54 -2.84
CA GLN A 138 25.08 17.52 -3.40
C GLN A 138 25.28 18.89 -2.75
N GLN A 139 25.40 18.94 -1.42
CA GLN A 139 25.68 20.19 -0.70
C GLN A 139 27.01 20.83 -1.12
N GLU A 140 28.08 20.03 -1.30
CA GLU A 140 29.38 20.55 -1.77
C GLU A 140 29.27 21.15 -3.19
N LEU A 141 28.51 20.51 -4.10
CA LEU A 141 28.24 21.06 -5.43
C LEU A 141 27.39 22.34 -5.37
N ASP A 142 26.34 22.35 -4.54
CA ASP A 142 25.50 23.53 -4.37
C ASP A 142 26.29 24.69 -3.74
N GLU A 143 27.21 24.42 -2.80
CA GLU A 143 28.11 25.41 -2.21
C GLU A 143 29.13 25.95 -3.23
N GLU A 144 29.74 25.10 -4.06
CA GLU A 144 30.65 25.54 -5.14
C GLU A 144 29.92 26.39 -6.20
N ASP A 145 28.71 25.99 -6.62
CA ASP A 145 27.86 26.77 -7.53
C ASP A 145 27.41 28.11 -6.92
N THR A 146 27.28 28.19 -5.59
CA THR A 146 26.95 29.44 -4.88
C THR A 146 28.17 30.35 -4.72
N LEU A 147 29.38 29.79 -4.61
CA LEU A 147 30.63 30.55 -4.44
C LEU A 147 31.23 31.05 -5.77
N LEU A 148 30.92 30.40 -6.89
CA LEU A 148 31.37 30.82 -8.23
C LEU A 148 30.86 32.22 -8.66
N PRO A 149 29.58 32.61 -8.47
CA PRO A 149 29.10 33.95 -8.75
C PRO A 149 29.70 35.04 -7.84
N VAL A 150 30.00 34.69 -6.58
CA VAL A 150 30.54 35.63 -5.59
C VAL A 150 32.00 35.95 -5.87
N GLN A 151 32.80 34.96 -6.26
CA GLN A 151 34.20 35.22 -6.66
C GLN A 151 34.31 36.00 -7.97
N LEU A 152 33.37 35.83 -8.91
CA LEU A 152 33.30 36.63 -10.14
C LEU A 152 32.90 38.10 -9.91
N GLN A 153 32.14 38.40 -8.84
CA GLN A 153 31.85 39.79 -8.45
C GLN A 153 33.05 40.49 -7.80
N LEU A 154 33.97 39.74 -7.19
CA LEU A 154 35.18 40.29 -6.56
C LEU A 154 36.34 40.56 -7.53
N LEU A 155 36.22 40.13 -8.79
CA LEU A 155 37.22 40.34 -9.85
C LEU A 155 36.90 41.47 -10.84
N GLN A 156 35.91 42.34 -10.56
CA GLN A 156 35.76 43.57 -11.33
C GLN A 156 36.78 44.62 -10.88
N PRO A 157 37.50 45.27 -11.81
CA PRO A 157 38.52 46.24 -11.46
C PRO A 157 37.90 47.49 -10.84
N LEU A 158 38.43 47.81 -9.66
CA LEU A 158 38.27 49.04 -8.91
C LEU A 158 38.55 50.27 -9.80
N VAL A 159 37.49 50.91 -10.31
CA VAL A 159 37.58 52.26 -10.88
C VAL A 159 36.90 53.21 -9.89
N THR A 160 37.75 53.94 -9.17
CA THR A 160 37.53 55.22 -8.47
C THR A 160 36.09 55.65 -8.21
N ASP A 161 35.69 55.66 -6.94
CA ASP A 161 35.34 56.92 -6.30
C ASP A 161 35.46 56.77 -4.78
N ARG A 162 36.53 57.38 -4.29
CA ARG A 162 36.83 57.56 -2.88
C ARG A 162 36.10 58.83 -2.46
N ASP A 163 34.82 58.70 -2.12
CA ASP A 163 34.13 59.55 -1.13
C ASP A 163 32.65 59.16 -1.02
N ARG A 164 32.19 59.02 0.24
CA ARG A 164 30.84 58.63 0.71
C ARG A 164 30.60 57.12 0.87
N LEU A 165 31.16 56.57 1.94
CA LEU A 165 30.54 55.45 2.65
C LEU A 165 29.20 55.94 3.27
N PRO A 166 28.02 55.50 2.81
CA PRO A 166 26.89 55.48 3.71
C PRO A 166 27.19 54.38 4.73
N GLN A 167 27.10 54.73 6.00
CA GLN A 167 27.20 53.80 7.11
C GLN A 167 26.32 52.58 6.81
N LEU A 168 26.93 51.46 6.41
CA LEU A 168 26.30 50.16 6.39
C LEU A 168 25.96 49.86 7.84
N ARG A 169 24.72 50.21 8.22
CA ARG A 169 24.11 49.76 9.46
C ARG A 169 24.29 48.26 9.49
N LEU A 170 25.17 47.80 10.38
CA LEU A 170 25.28 46.41 10.80
C LEU A 170 23.84 45.93 11.02
N ALA A 171 23.38 45.01 10.17
CA ALA A 171 22.11 44.36 10.37
C ALA A 171 22.12 43.76 11.78
N PRO A 172 21.01 43.79 12.53
CA PRO A 172 20.95 43.15 13.83
C PRO A 172 21.35 41.69 13.65
N GLU A 173 22.44 41.27 14.30
CA GLU A 173 22.94 39.90 14.29
C GLU A 173 21.76 38.95 14.51
N LEU A 174 21.46 38.11 13.52
CA LEU A 174 20.38 37.14 13.63
C LEU A 174 20.71 36.22 14.82
N PRO A 175 19.73 35.92 15.70
CA PRO A 175 20.00 35.11 16.88
C PRO A 175 20.59 33.77 16.47
N THR A 176 21.74 33.44 17.06
CA THR A 176 22.34 32.11 16.90
C THR A 176 21.32 31.05 17.35
N LEU A 177 21.38 29.84 16.79
CA LEU A 177 20.43 28.75 17.10
C LEU A 177 20.28 28.52 18.63
N ARG A 178 21.37 28.71 19.37
CA ARG A 178 21.40 28.61 20.84
C ARG A 178 20.55 29.71 21.50
N GLN A 179 20.67 30.95 21.04
CA GLN A 179 19.87 32.08 21.51
C GLN A 179 18.39 31.91 21.16
N HIS A 180 18.06 31.36 19.98
CA HIS A 180 16.68 31.08 19.60
C HIS A 180 16.05 30.00 20.50
N GLN A 181 16.77 28.90 20.77
CA GLN A 181 16.29 27.85 21.68
C GLN A 181 16.10 28.35 23.12
N GLU A 182 16.98 29.24 23.58
CA GLU A 182 16.87 29.85 24.90
C GLU A 182 15.69 30.82 25.00
N GLN A 183 15.41 31.57 23.94
CA GLN A 183 14.26 32.44 23.85
C GLN A 183 12.93 31.66 23.81
N GLN A 184 12.89 30.48 23.18
CA GLN A 184 11.72 29.58 23.25
C GLN A 184 11.49 29.07 24.67
N ARG A 185 12.55 28.64 25.38
CA ARG A 185 12.43 28.25 26.80
C ARG A 185 11.92 29.38 27.68
N GLN A 186 12.38 30.61 27.47
CA GLN A 186 11.91 31.77 28.23
C GLN A 186 10.43 32.09 27.94
N ARG A 187 9.99 31.96 26.68
CA ARG A 187 8.58 32.13 26.31
C ARG A 187 7.70 31.04 26.91
N GLU A 188 8.15 29.79 26.94
CA GLU A 188 7.45 28.70 27.62
C GLU A 188 7.35 28.95 29.13
N MET A 189 8.39 29.51 29.76
CA MET A 189 8.34 29.90 31.16
C MET A 189 7.41 31.09 31.42
N GLN A 190 7.37 32.08 30.53
CA GLN A 190 6.48 33.25 30.66
C GLN A 190 5.01 32.92 30.38
N ASN A 191 4.75 31.98 29.45
CA ASN A 191 3.41 31.48 29.14
C ASN A 191 2.94 30.41 30.15
N ARG A 192 3.82 29.99 31.07
CA ARG A 192 3.42 29.21 32.25
C ARG A 192 2.81 30.16 33.27
N LEU A 193 1.52 30.40 33.12
CA LEU A 193 0.72 31.07 34.15
C LEU A 193 0.87 30.35 35.49
N PRO A 194 1.03 31.07 36.62
CA PRO A 194 0.86 30.47 37.93
C PRO A 194 -0.64 30.35 38.22
N PHE A 195 -1.02 29.28 38.89
CA PHE A 195 -2.35 28.91 39.41
C PHE A 195 -3.22 27.98 38.55
N GLY A 196 -3.45 26.82 39.15
CA GLY A 196 -4.39 25.77 38.78
C GLY A 196 -4.03 24.45 39.46
N GLY A 197 -3.66 24.50 40.74
CA GLY A 197 -3.52 23.31 41.58
C GLY A 197 -4.89 22.88 42.11
N ASP A 198 -5.09 21.57 42.10
CA ASP A 198 -5.84 20.73 43.03
C ASP A 198 -7.10 21.29 43.70
N GLU A 199 -8.25 20.65 43.49
CA GLU A 199 -9.06 20.14 44.59
C GLU A 199 -9.78 18.84 44.17
N ALA A 200 -9.49 17.78 44.93
CA ALA A 200 -10.28 16.57 44.98
C ALA A 200 -11.41 16.77 46.00
N HIS A 201 -12.62 16.32 45.68
CA HIS A 201 -13.54 15.78 46.68
C HIS A 201 -14.46 14.74 46.01
N ASP A 202 -14.41 13.54 46.58
CA ASP A 202 -15.24 12.38 46.29
C ASP A 202 -16.74 12.67 46.42
N ASP A 203 -17.56 12.02 45.60
CA ASP A 203 -18.53 11.05 46.12
C ASP A 203 -19.29 10.25 45.03
N LEU A 204 -19.24 8.93 45.22
CA LEU A 204 -20.32 7.95 45.09
C LEU A 204 -20.78 7.40 43.72
N VAL A 205 -20.46 6.10 43.57
CA VAL A 205 -21.34 4.97 43.13
C VAL A 205 -21.45 4.70 41.62
N ALA A 206 -20.74 3.66 41.16
CA ALA A 206 -21.36 2.36 40.85
C ALA A 206 -20.31 1.43 40.21
N ALA A 207 -19.82 0.46 40.99
CA ALA A 207 -19.18 -0.72 40.46
C ALA A 207 -20.26 -1.64 39.87
N CYS A 208 -20.11 -2.06 38.62
CA CYS A 208 -20.73 -3.27 38.09
C CYS A 208 -19.73 -4.01 37.20
N ASP A 209 -19.51 -5.25 37.58
CA ASP A 209 -18.63 -6.27 37.02
C ASP A 209 -18.86 -6.54 35.52
N PRO A 210 -17.81 -6.89 34.73
CA PRO A 210 -17.98 -7.44 33.41
C PRO A 210 -18.13 -8.97 33.49
N ALA A 211 -19.30 -9.45 33.90
CA ALA A 211 -19.69 -10.84 33.76
C ALA A 211 -20.89 -10.96 32.81
N THR A 212 -20.62 -11.04 31.50
CA THR A 212 -21.43 -11.84 30.55
C THR A 212 -20.79 -11.79 29.16
N ALA A 213 -20.09 -12.87 28.83
CA ALA A 213 -19.71 -13.20 27.46
C ALA A 213 -20.98 -13.54 26.67
N ALA A 214 -21.42 -12.61 25.80
CA ALA A 214 -22.45 -12.89 24.83
C ALA A 214 -21.87 -13.74 23.68
N VAL A 215 -22.10 -15.05 23.78
CA VAL A 215 -22.06 -15.99 22.66
C VAL A 215 -23.26 -15.67 21.77
N LEU A 216 -23.01 -15.10 20.59
CA LEU A 216 -24.01 -15.00 19.53
C LEU A 216 -23.71 -16.04 18.44
N ASP A 217 -24.22 -17.24 18.69
CA ASP A 217 -24.45 -18.28 17.71
C ASP A 217 -25.75 -17.96 16.96
N THR A 218 -25.65 -17.48 15.72
CA THR A 218 -26.81 -17.20 14.88
C THR A 218 -27.06 -18.39 13.95
N ARG A 219 -27.70 -19.42 14.49
CA ARG A 219 -28.40 -20.44 13.70
C ARG A 219 -29.77 -19.91 13.28
N ALA A 220 -29.99 -19.98 11.97
CA ALA A 220 -31.16 -19.53 11.25
C ALA A 220 -32.48 -20.10 11.80
N GLY A 221 -33.36 -19.21 12.27
CA GLY A 221 -34.79 -19.45 12.46
C GLY A 221 -35.56 -18.88 11.28
N LYS A 222 -36.31 -19.75 10.60
CA LYS A 222 -37.31 -19.39 9.58
C LYS A 222 -38.43 -18.58 10.23
N CYS A 223 -38.81 -17.46 9.62
CA CYS A 223 -40.10 -16.82 9.84
C CYS A 223 -40.78 -16.61 8.48
N HIS A 224 -41.83 -17.40 8.23
CA HIS A 224 -42.84 -17.13 7.22
C HIS A 224 -43.63 -15.89 7.64
N VAL A 225 -43.84 -14.94 6.74
CA VAL A 225 -44.88 -13.91 6.88
C VAL A 225 -45.81 -14.07 5.69
N SER A 226 -46.98 -14.62 5.99
CA SER A 226 -48.15 -14.75 5.12
C SER A 226 -48.68 -13.36 4.75
N GLY A 227 -48.86 -13.13 3.44
CA GLY A 227 -49.48 -11.93 2.89
C GLY A 227 -50.97 -11.87 3.21
N VAL A 228 -51.42 -10.67 3.56
CA VAL A 228 -52.83 -10.30 3.63
C VAL A 228 -53.18 -9.56 2.35
N THR A 229 -54.15 -10.10 1.61
CA THR A 229 -54.79 -9.53 0.43
C THR A 229 -55.82 -8.48 0.84
N TYR A 230 -55.79 -7.31 0.22
CA TYR A 230 -56.92 -6.38 0.22
C TYR A 230 -57.83 -6.70 -0.98
N GLY A 231 -59.13 -6.81 -0.71
CA GLY A 231 -60.19 -6.94 -1.70
C GLY A 231 -61.42 -6.18 -1.23
N CYS A 232 -61.95 -5.38 -2.17
CA CYS A 232 -63.09 -4.45 -2.12
C CYS A 232 -62.84 -3.10 -1.45
#